data_AF-A0A534N2V7-F1
#
_entry.id   AF-A0A534N2V7-F1
#
_cell.length_a   1.000
_cell.length_b   1.000
_cell.length_c   1.000
_cell.angle_alpha   90.00
_cell.angle_beta   90.00
_cell.angle_gamma   90.00
#
_symmetry.space_group_name_H-M   'P 1'
#
loop_
_entity.id
_entity.type
_entity.pdbx_description
1 polymer ?
#
loop_
_entity_poly.entity_id
_entity_poly.type
_entity_poly.pdbx_seq_one_letter_code
_entity_poly.pdbx_strand_id
1 'polypeptide(L)'
;MVESQTMITYLSAASALFLSALIIVAIARQKTHRVFQKHILLMAIYLLVCAIISNVLISVWIVAGSQPSPTDGVILSKRVQATFDYLFGIAIGAFIFVATTPTIGSRKDFVDYMKTEFPNSYVFYLFLMVITIVTILFAKVTVDPIDPNKIQFEGYFLFINGAAVITLIFYAPYRFITYLRQTKPGEEIRRDTYLIIVGISGFAVCELLFEILLPANGISWLRPPGFILEMALVGLIAFGVRGESYLQELIIPEAEAHLLTKPTYTLDRGITYVVLERDAGQAFEIFKDLVTHGAQGLCITRRAPKAVMAEYSLERTPVLWLSRVATEKNAIRPSPPENVAMAIEHFIEASERPVVLMDGFEYLVSHNDFGSVLALVHDLNE
;
A
#
# COMPACT_ATOMS: atom_id res chain seq x y z
N MET A 1 43.30 -2.01 -10.29
CA MET A 1 41.89 -1.80 -10.73
C MET A 1 40.99 -2.96 -10.33
N VAL A 2 41.37 -4.22 -10.55
CA VAL A 2 40.57 -5.41 -10.16
C VAL A 2 40.26 -5.44 -8.65
N GLU A 3 41.26 -5.29 -7.79
CA GLU A 3 41.10 -5.26 -6.32
C GLU A 3 40.14 -4.17 -5.80
N SER A 4 40.14 -3.01 -6.45
CA SER A 4 39.25 -1.89 -6.11
C SER A 4 37.80 -2.18 -6.49
N GLN A 5 37.57 -2.85 -7.64
CA GLN A 5 36.22 -3.27 -8.04
C GLN A 5 35.67 -4.39 -7.15
N THR A 6 36.51 -5.34 -6.72
CA THR A 6 36.08 -6.39 -5.77
C THR A 6 35.69 -5.77 -4.43
N MET A 7 36.50 -4.86 -3.88
CA MET A 7 36.21 -4.12 -2.65
C MET A 7 34.87 -3.34 -2.73
N ILE A 8 34.62 -2.63 -3.83
CA ILE A 8 33.36 -1.89 -4.04
C ILE A 8 32.16 -2.85 -4.07
N THR A 9 32.31 -4.01 -4.71
CA THR A 9 31.24 -5.02 -4.79
C THR A 9 30.90 -5.57 -3.40
N TYR A 10 31.90 -5.95 -2.61
CA TYR A 10 31.69 -6.39 -1.23
C TYR A 10 31.06 -5.32 -0.34
N LEU A 11 31.51 -4.07 -0.47
CA LEU A 11 30.96 -2.97 0.31
C LEU A 11 29.50 -2.70 -0.05
N SER A 12 29.16 -2.70 -1.36
CA SER A 12 27.77 -2.54 -1.82
C SER A 12 26.86 -3.66 -1.31
N ALA A 13 27.33 -4.91 -1.34
CA ALA A 13 26.61 -6.07 -0.82
C ALA A 13 26.37 -5.96 0.70
N ALA A 14 27.41 -5.61 1.46
CA ALA A 14 27.30 -5.42 2.91
C ALA A 14 26.32 -4.29 3.26
N SER A 15 26.38 -3.16 2.53
CA SER A 15 25.44 -2.06 2.68
C SER A 15 24.00 -2.46 2.36
N ALA A 16 23.79 -3.24 1.29
CA ALA A 16 22.46 -3.71 0.91
C ALA A 16 21.84 -4.65 1.95
N LEU A 17 22.62 -5.58 2.50
CA LEU A 17 22.18 -6.47 3.58
C LEU A 17 21.87 -5.68 4.86
N PHE A 18 22.71 -4.71 5.22
CA PHE A 18 22.49 -3.86 6.38
C PHE A 18 21.20 -3.02 6.23
N LEU A 19 21.01 -2.37 5.08
CA LEU A 19 19.81 -1.56 4.83
C LEU A 19 18.56 -2.43 4.82
N SER A 20 18.62 -3.62 4.20
CA SER A 20 17.51 -4.56 4.21
C SER A 20 17.13 -5.02 5.61
N ALA A 21 18.11 -5.27 6.48
CA ALA A 21 17.86 -5.59 7.88
C ALA A 21 17.18 -4.44 8.63
N LEU A 22 17.61 -3.20 8.40
CA LEU A 22 16.95 -2.01 8.96
C LEU A 22 15.49 -1.89 8.50
N ILE A 23 15.25 -2.11 7.20
CA ILE A 23 13.91 -2.07 6.61
C ILE A 23 13.00 -3.15 7.22
N ILE A 24 13.49 -4.39 7.34
CA ILE A 24 12.76 -5.49 7.99
C ILE A 24 12.42 -5.12 9.43
N VAL A 25 13.39 -4.62 10.21
CA VAL A 25 13.17 -4.23 11.60
C VAL A 25 12.16 -3.08 11.70
N ALA A 26 12.24 -2.09 10.82
CA ALA A 26 11.32 -0.95 10.78
C ALA A 26 9.87 -1.41 10.56
N ILE A 27 9.65 -2.27 9.56
CA ILE A 27 8.31 -2.79 9.23
C ILE A 27 7.84 -3.78 10.30
N ALA A 28 8.71 -4.64 10.80
CA ALA A 28 8.37 -5.59 11.86
C ALA A 28 7.92 -4.89 13.14
N ARG A 29 8.55 -3.77 13.51
CA ARG A 29 8.20 -2.96 14.68
C ARG A 29 6.97 -2.08 14.49
N GLN A 30 6.51 -1.90 13.26
CA GLN A 30 5.33 -1.09 12.97
C GLN A 30 4.08 -1.69 13.65
N LYS A 31 3.40 -0.88 14.45
CA LYS A 31 2.07 -1.20 14.97
C LYS A 31 1.05 -0.87 13.88
N THR A 32 0.27 -1.86 13.45
CA THR A 32 -0.76 -1.68 12.43
C THR A 32 -1.89 -2.68 12.61
N HIS A 33 -3.10 -2.24 12.27
CA HIS A 33 -4.30 -3.07 12.23
C HIS A 33 -4.42 -3.90 10.93
N ARG A 34 -3.70 -3.54 9.86
CA ARG A 34 -3.67 -4.29 8.58
C ARG A 34 -2.57 -5.34 8.59
N VAL A 35 -2.69 -6.28 9.54
CA VAL A 35 -1.71 -7.33 9.80
C VAL A 35 -1.43 -8.15 8.53
N PHE A 36 -2.45 -8.47 7.73
CA PHE A 36 -2.27 -9.22 6.48
C PHE A 36 -1.38 -8.50 5.47
N GLN A 37 -1.65 -7.22 5.21
CA GLN A 37 -0.85 -6.39 4.30
C GLN A 37 0.61 -6.27 4.76
N LYS A 38 0.83 -6.07 6.07
CA LYS A 38 2.17 -6.04 6.66
C LYS A 38 2.93 -7.36 6.42
N HIS A 39 2.27 -8.50 6.58
CA HIS A 39 2.90 -9.80 6.31
C HIS A 39 3.27 -9.97 4.84
N ILE A 40 2.44 -9.51 3.90
CA ILE A 40 2.77 -9.54 2.48
C ILE A 40 4.00 -8.67 2.20
N LEU A 41 4.06 -7.46 2.75
CA LEU A 41 5.21 -6.56 2.56
C LEU A 41 6.49 -7.14 3.16
N LEU A 42 6.43 -7.72 4.36
CA LEU A 42 7.56 -8.42 4.98
C LEU A 42 8.03 -9.60 4.12
N MET A 43 7.10 -10.36 3.55
CA MET A 43 7.42 -11.46 2.63
C MET A 43 8.10 -10.95 1.35
N ALA A 44 7.63 -9.82 0.80
CA ALA A 44 8.28 -9.20 -0.35
C ALA A 44 9.74 -8.84 -0.03
N ILE A 45 9.96 -8.12 1.07
CA ILE A 45 11.32 -7.70 1.44
C ILE A 45 12.22 -8.90 1.78
N TYR A 46 11.66 -9.95 2.37
CA TYR A 46 12.40 -11.20 2.55
C TYR A 46 12.86 -11.81 1.22
N LEU A 47 11.99 -11.85 0.20
CA LEU A 47 12.35 -12.33 -1.14
C LEU A 47 13.44 -11.48 -1.80
N LEU A 48 13.37 -10.16 -1.63
CA LEU A 48 14.42 -9.24 -2.09
C LEU A 48 15.76 -9.53 -1.40
N VAL A 49 15.76 -9.77 -0.09
CA VAL A 49 16.97 -10.18 0.64
C VAL A 49 17.51 -11.51 0.12
N CYS A 50 16.64 -12.48 -0.19
CA CYS A 50 17.05 -13.73 -0.82
C CYS A 50 17.70 -13.49 -2.19
N ALA A 51 17.19 -12.56 -3.00
CA ALA A 51 17.80 -12.19 -4.29
C ALA A 51 19.22 -11.64 -4.09
N ILE A 52 19.37 -10.69 -3.16
CA ILE A 52 20.66 -10.07 -2.83
C ILE A 52 21.65 -11.12 -2.32
N ILE A 53 21.26 -11.94 -1.34
CA ILE A 53 22.11 -12.99 -0.77
C ILE A 53 22.52 -13.98 -1.86
N SER A 54 21.60 -14.40 -2.72
CA SER A 54 21.91 -15.32 -3.82
C SER A 54 22.93 -14.72 -4.77
N ASN A 55 22.74 -13.47 -5.19
CA ASN A 55 23.68 -12.77 -6.07
C ASN A 55 25.08 -12.65 -5.43
N VAL A 56 25.15 -12.29 -4.15
CA VAL A 56 26.41 -12.13 -3.42
C VAL A 56 27.12 -13.46 -3.21
N LEU A 57 26.44 -14.46 -2.64
CA LEU A 57 27.04 -15.77 -2.34
C LEU A 57 27.56 -16.45 -3.60
N ILE A 58 26.78 -16.43 -4.69
CA ILE A 58 27.17 -17.08 -5.93
C ILE A 58 28.33 -16.32 -6.59
N SER A 59 28.32 -14.98 -6.56
CA SER A 59 29.45 -14.17 -7.04
C SER A 59 30.75 -14.46 -6.27
N VAL A 60 30.68 -14.57 -4.94
CA VAL A 60 31.84 -14.92 -4.10
C VAL A 60 32.32 -16.34 -4.38
N TRP A 61 31.40 -17.30 -4.51
CA TRP A 61 31.76 -18.69 -4.77
C TRP A 61 32.45 -18.87 -6.13
N ILE A 62 32.01 -18.15 -7.16
CA ILE A 62 32.63 -18.17 -8.50
C ILE A 62 34.03 -17.53 -8.48
N VAL A 63 34.21 -16.45 -7.72
CA VAL A 63 35.52 -15.75 -7.63
C VAL A 63 36.52 -16.51 -6.75
N ALA A 64 36.05 -17.18 -5.69
CA ALA A 64 36.90 -17.92 -4.76
C ALA A 64 37.20 -19.35 -5.20
N GLY A 65 36.31 -19.99 -5.97
CA GLY A 65 36.50 -21.33 -6.52
C GLY A 65 37.09 -21.26 -7.92
N SER A 66 38.33 -21.67 -8.09
CA SER A 66 39.02 -21.88 -9.38
C SER A 66 38.33 -22.97 -10.23
N GLN A 67 37.13 -22.67 -10.75
CA GLN A 67 36.27 -23.61 -11.47
C GLN A 67 36.57 -23.67 -12.99
N PRO A 68 36.28 -24.80 -13.68
CA PRO A 68 36.71 -25.04 -15.06
C PRO A 68 35.92 -24.28 -16.14
N SER A 69 34.75 -23.72 -15.82
CA SER A 69 33.92 -22.88 -16.70
C SER A 69 33.23 -21.78 -15.86
N PRO A 70 33.88 -20.63 -15.64
CA PRO A 70 33.32 -19.54 -14.83
C PRO A 70 31.99 -18.99 -15.39
N THR A 71 31.75 -19.15 -16.69
CA THR A 71 30.55 -18.67 -17.40
C THR A 71 29.26 -19.38 -16.99
N ASP A 72 29.26 -20.72 -16.82
CA ASP A 72 28.04 -21.46 -16.49
C ASP A 72 27.54 -21.13 -15.08
N GLY A 73 28.47 -20.93 -14.14
CA GLY A 73 28.16 -20.49 -12.77
C GLY A 73 27.54 -19.10 -12.75
N VAL A 74 28.07 -18.16 -13.54
CA VAL A 74 27.53 -16.79 -13.64
C VAL A 74 26.11 -16.80 -14.21
N ILE A 75 25.85 -17.62 -15.23
CA ILE A 75 24.51 -17.76 -15.82
C ILE A 75 23.51 -18.30 -14.78
N LEU A 76 23.89 -19.35 -14.04
CA LEU A 76 23.05 -19.89 -12.97
C LEU A 76 22.76 -18.84 -11.90
N SER A 77 23.77 -18.08 -11.47
CA SER A 77 23.63 -16.97 -10.53
C SER A 77 22.54 -15.99 -10.95
N LYS A 78 22.65 -15.51 -12.19
CA LYS A 78 21.74 -14.50 -12.75
C LYS A 78 20.33 -15.02 -12.92
N ARG A 79 20.14 -16.30 -13.26
CA ARG A 79 18.82 -16.93 -13.31
C ARG A 79 18.17 -17.04 -11.93
N VAL A 80 18.94 -17.45 -10.91
CA VAL A 80 18.44 -17.55 -9.53
C VAL A 80 18.08 -16.17 -8.99
N GLN A 81 18.96 -15.18 -9.18
CA GLN A 81 18.70 -13.78 -8.80
C GLN A 81 17.40 -13.28 -9.45
N ALA A 82 17.32 -13.34 -10.78
CA ALA A 82 16.14 -12.86 -11.52
C ALA A 82 14.85 -13.57 -11.09
N THR A 83 14.92 -14.87 -10.75
CA THR A 83 13.75 -15.59 -10.23
C THR A 83 13.26 -15.00 -8.90
N PHE A 84 14.17 -14.69 -7.97
CA PHE A 84 13.80 -14.02 -6.72
C PHE A 84 13.29 -12.60 -6.96
N ASP A 85 13.85 -11.84 -7.90
CA ASP A 85 13.38 -10.49 -8.24
C ASP A 85 11.94 -10.51 -8.77
N TYR A 86 11.60 -11.51 -9.58
CA TYR A 86 10.23 -11.69 -10.05
C TYR A 86 9.27 -12.21 -8.97
N LEU A 87 9.73 -13.07 -8.06
CA LEU A 87 8.94 -13.45 -6.87
C LEU A 87 8.70 -12.25 -5.95
N PHE A 88 9.70 -11.39 -5.77
CA PHE A 88 9.56 -10.11 -5.09
C PHE A 88 8.54 -9.22 -5.81
N GLY A 89 8.61 -9.11 -7.13
CA GLY A 89 7.63 -8.39 -7.95
C GLY A 89 6.21 -8.91 -7.76
N ILE A 90 6.01 -10.23 -7.69
CA ILE A 90 4.70 -10.83 -7.37
C ILE A 90 4.21 -10.38 -5.99
N ALA A 91 5.07 -10.47 -4.96
CA ALA A 91 4.72 -10.09 -3.60
C ALA A 91 4.42 -8.58 -3.46
N ILE A 92 5.18 -7.72 -4.15
CA ILE A 92 4.91 -6.27 -4.22
C ILE A 92 3.60 -6.00 -4.96
N GLY A 93 3.32 -6.70 -6.06
CA GLY A 93 2.03 -6.63 -6.75
C GLY A 93 0.86 -6.97 -5.84
N ALA A 94 0.99 -8.02 -5.04
CA ALA A 94 -0.01 -8.40 -4.05
C ALA A 94 -0.17 -7.33 -2.97
N PHE A 95 0.94 -6.76 -2.47
CA PHE A 95 0.92 -5.68 -1.50
C PHE A 95 0.18 -4.46 -2.05
N ILE A 96 0.52 -3.99 -3.25
CA ILE A 96 -0.16 -2.85 -3.91
C ILE A 96 -1.65 -3.14 -4.02
N PHE A 97 -2.00 -4.35 -4.47
CA PHE A 97 -3.39 -4.73 -4.66
C PHE A 97 -4.19 -4.68 -3.36
N VAL A 98 -3.68 -5.33 -2.30
CA VAL A 98 -4.31 -5.34 -0.98
C VAL A 98 -4.37 -3.94 -0.37
N ALA A 99 -3.32 -3.14 -0.55
CA ALA A 99 -3.26 -1.77 -0.03
C ALA A 99 -4.27 -0.83 -0.70
N THR A 100 -4.63 -1.10 -1.96
CA THR A 100 -5.53 -0.27 -2.76
C THR A 100 -6.93 -0.85 -2.90
N THR A 101 -7.21 -1.98 -2.24
CA THR A 101 -8.53 -2.63 -2.23
C THR A 101 -9.03 -2.72 -0.79
N PRO A 102 -9.89 -1.79 -0.36
CA PRO A 102 -10.25 -1.65 1.05
C PRO A 102 -10.93 -2.88 1.66
N THR A 103 -11.69 -3.63 0.86
CA THR A 103 -12.45 -4.83 1.25
C THR A 103 -11.56 -5.98 1.71
N ILE A 104 -10.26 -5.96 1.39
CA ILE A 104 -9.33 -7.05 1.72
C ILE A 104 -8.62 -6.75 3.05
N GLY A 105 -9.12 -7.28 4.15
CA GLY A 105 -8.51 -7.18 5.48
C GLY A 105 -7.67 -8.39 5.88
N SER A 106 -8.01 -9.57 5.34
CA SER A 106 -7.45 -10.85 5.73
C SER A 106 -7.11 -11.73 4.52
N ARG A 107 -6.39 -12.83 4.79
CA ARG A 107 -6.10 -13.86 3.77
C ARG A 107 -7.37 -14.48 3.19
N LYS A 108 -8.41 -14.64 4.00
CA LYS A 108 -9.69 -15.20 3.55
C LYS A 108 -10.35 -14.25 2.55
N ASP A 109 -10.46 -12.97 2.90
CA ASP A 109 -11.04 -11.93 2.05
C ASP A 109 -10.30 -11.84 0.71
N PHE A 110 -8.96 -11.96 0.74
CA PHE A 110 -8.15 -11.98 -0.47
C PHE A 110 -8.49 -13.17 -1.37
N VAL A 111 -8.58 -14.38 -0.83
CA VAL A 111 -8.92 -15.59 -1.61
C VAL A 111 -10.35 -15.51 -2.15
N ASP A 112 -11.28 -15.00 -1.34
CA ASP A 112 -12.68 -14.85 -1.75
C ASP A 112 -12.80 -13.82 -2.87
N TYR A 113 -12.14 -12.66 -2.74
CA TYR A 113 -12.07 -11.63 -3.78
C TYR A 113 -11.53 -12.18 -5.10
N MET A 114 -10.45 -12.98 -5.04
CA MET A 114 -9.83 -13.56 -6.24
C MET A 114 -10.74 -14.55 -6.98
N LYS A 115 -11.76 -15.11 -6.31
CA LYS A 115 -12.75 -16.00 -6.92
C LYS A 115 -13.95 -15.24 -7.47
N THR A 116 -14.42 -14.21 -6.76
CA THR A 116 -15.64 -13.47 -7.13
C THR A 116 -15.39 -12.43 -8.20
N GLU A 117 -14.27 -11.72 -8.12
CA GLU A 117 -13.92 -10.59 -9.00
C GLU A 117 -12.87 -11.01 -10.04
N PHE A 118 -13.13 -12.12 -10.75
CA PHE A 118 -12.24 -12.63 -11.80
C PHE A 118 -12.76 -12.28 -13.20
N PRO A 119 -11.92 -11.75 -14.12
CA PRO A 119 -10.51 -11.38 -13.95
C PRO A 119 -10.33 -9.98 -13.35
N ASN A 120 -9.28 -9.79 -12.54
CA ASN A 120 -8.90 -8.48 -11.99
C ASN A 120 -7.46 -8.09 -12.37
N SER A 121 -7.10 -6.83 -12.06
CA SER A 121 -5.79 -6.27 -12.43
C SER A 121 -4.60 -7.03 -11.85
N TYR A 122 -4.74 -7.63 -10.66
CA TYR A 122 -3.65 -8.40 -10.05
C TYR A 122 -3.49 -9.78 -10.70
N VAL A 123 -4.58 -10.42 -11.13
CA VAL A 123 -4.50 -11.67 -11.91
C VAL A 123 -3.71 -11.46 -13.20
N PHE A 124 -4.02 -10.39 -13.94
CA PHE A 124 -3.30 -10.06 -15.18
C PHE A 124 -1.82 -9.77 -14.93
N TYR A 125 -1.52 -8.98 -13.88
CA TYR A 125 -0.17 -8.72 -13.42
C TYR A 125 0.58 -10.02 -13.06
N LEU A 126 -0.04 -10.90 -12.27
CA LEU A 126 0.52 -12.17 -11.82
C LEU A 126 0.84 -13.08 -13.00
N PHE A 127 -0.06 -13.14 -14.00
CA PHE A 127 0.17 -13.90 -15.22
C PHE A 127 1.45 -13.48 -15.94
N LEU A 128 1.68 -12.16 -16.11
CA LEU A 128 2.89 -11.64 -16.74
C LEU A 128 4.16 -11.92 -15.92
N MET A 129 4.09 -11.90 -14.59
CA MET A 129 5.23 -12.25 -13.75
C MET A 129 5.57 -13.74 -13.82
N VAL A 130 4.55 -14.61 -13.77
CA VAL A 130 4.74 -16.07 -13.84
C VAL A 130 5.28 -16.50 -15.20
N ILE A 131 4.73 -15.99 -16.30
CA ILE A 131 5.25 -16.32 -17.64
C ILE A 131 6.70 -15.85 -17.81
N THR A 132 7.08 -14.73 -17.18
CA THR A 132 8.47 -14.26 -17.21
C THR A 132 9.41 -15.17 -16.44
N ILE A 133 9.03 -15.64 -15.24
CA ILE A 133 9.79 -16.65 -14.50
C ILE A 133 9.99 -17.91 -15.35
N VAL A 134 8.92 -18.41 -15.97
CA VAL A 134 9.00 -19.56 -16.87
C VAL A 134 10.00 -19.30 -18.00
N THR A 135 9.96 -18.11 -18.62
CA THR A 135 10.92 -17.78 -19.69
C THR A 135 12.35 -17.67 -19.20
N ILE A 136 12.62 -17.19 -17.99
CA ILE A 136 13.97 -17.16 -17.38
C ILE A 136 14.53 -18.58 -17.25
N LEU A 137 13.69 -19.53 -16.85
CA LEU A 137 14.10 -20.92 -16.62
C LEU A 137 14.43 -21.66 -17.92
N PHE A 138 13.74 -21.33 -19.03
CA PHE A 138 13.87 -22.04 -20.30
C PHE A 138 14.68 -21.30 -21.38
N ALA A 139 14.91 -19.99 -21.24
CA ALA A 139 15.64 -19.20 -22.24
C ALA A 139 17.08 -19.69 -22.39
N LYS A 140 17.51 -19.96 -23.63
CA LYS A 140 18.91 -20.24 -23.91
C LYS A 140 19.70 -18.95 -23.79
N VAL A 141 20.87 -19.06 -23.21
CA VAL A 141 21.80 -17.96 -23.02
C VAL A 141 23.01 -18.25 -23.89
N THR A 142 23.30 -17.34 -24.82
CA THR A 142 24.48 -17.44 -25.68
C THR A 142 25.47 -16.37 -25.29
N VAL A 143 26.72 -16.78 -25.06
CA VAL A 143 27.83 -15.84 -24.84
C VAL A 143 28.28 -15.33 -26.20
N ASP A 144 28.50 -14.02 -26.31
CA ASP A 144 29.00 -13.41 -27.55
C ASP A 144 30.39 -14.02 -27.90
N PRO A 145 30.60 -14.54 -29.11
CA PRO A 145 31.87 -15.13 -29.52
C PRO A 145 33.05 -14.14 -29.51
N ILE A 146 32.78 -12.83 -29.58
CA ILE A 146 33.78 -11.76 -29.72
C ILE A 146 34.07 -11.08 -28.37
N ASP A 147 33.08 -11.01 -27.48
CA ASP A 147 33.22 -10.44 -26.14
C ASP A 147 32.61 -11.39 -25.09
N PRO A 148 33.42 -12.21 -24.39
CA PRO A 148 32.95 -13.16 -23.39
C PRO A 148 32.17 -12.53 -22.24
N ASN A 149 32.25 -11.20 -22.07
CA ASN A 149 31.51 -10.46 -21.04
C ASN A 149 30.11 -10.02 -21.50
N LYS A 150 29.77 -10.20 -22.79
CA LYS A 150 28.44 -9.90 -23.32
C LYS A 150 27.58 -11.15 -23.38
N ILE A 151 26.50 -11.11 -22.61
CA ILE A 151 25.47 -12.15 -22.59
C ILE A 151 24.36 -11.73 -23.55
N GLN A 152 24.09 -12.55 -24.57
CA GLN A 152 22.99 -12.33 -25.50
C GLN A 152 21.78 -13.19 -25.08
N PHE A 153 20.60 -12.58 -25.14
CA PHE A 153 19.32 -13.22 -24.85
C PHE A 153 18.47 -13.34 -26.11
N GLU A 154 17.63 -14.38 -26.16
CA GLU A 154 16.68 -14.54 -27.26
C GLU A 154 15.63 -13.42 -27.29
N GLY A 155 15.18 -13.04 -28.49
CA GLY A 155 14.26 -11.90 -28.67
C GLY A 155 12.92 -12.05 -27.93
N TYR A 156 12.38 -13.27 -27.84
CA TYR A 156 11.14 -13.51 -27.10
C TYR A 156 11.31 -13.30 -25.59
N PHE A 157 12.49 -13.62 -25.04
CA PHE A 157 12.80 -13.41 -23.63
C PHE A 157 12.84 -11.91 -23.33
N LEU A 158 13.52 -11.13 -24.17
CA LEU A 158 13.58 -9.68 -24.02
C LEU A 158 12.20 -9.03 -24.13
N PHE A 159 11.35 -9.52 -25.03
CA PHE A 159 9.98 -9.03 -25.18
C PHE A 159 9.13 -9.29 -23.92
N ILE A 160 9.12 -10.53 -23.42
CA ILE A 160 8.32 -10.91 -22.24
C ILE A 160 8.84 -10.20 -20.99
N ASN A 161 10.15 -10.19 -20.80
CA ASN A 161 10.82 -9.47 -19.70
C ASN A 161 10.49 -7.97 -19.75
N GLY A 162 10.60 -7.35 -20.92
CA GLY A 162 10.24 -5.94 -21.13
C GLY A 162 8.77 -5.65 -20.80
N ALA A 163 7.85 -6.51 -21.22
CA ALA A 163 6.42 -6.37 -20.90
C ALA A 163 6.16 -6.48 -19.38
N ALA A 164 6.82 -7.40 -18.68
CA ALA A 164 6.67 -7.55 -17.24
C ALA A 164 7.25 -6.35 -16.48
N VAL A 165 8.42 -5.87 -16.85
CA VAL A 165 9.04 -4.67 -16.25
C VAL A 165 8.17 -3.42 -16.47
N ILE A 166 7.68 -3.20 -17.70
CA ILE A 166 6.73 -2.11 -17.99
C ILE A 166 5.50 -2.21 -17.10
N THR A 167 4.95 -3.42 -16.96
CA THR A 167 3.79 -3.63 -16.09
C THR A 167 4.11 -3.27 -14.64
N LEU A 168 5.26 -3.69 -14.10
CA LEU A 168 5.69 -3.33 -12.75
C LEU A 168 5.85 -1.81 -12.56
N ILE A 169 6.45 -1.11 -13.53
CA ILE A 169 6.63 0.35 -13.52
C ILE A 169 5.29 1.08 -13.45
N PHE A 170 4.28 0.65 -14.20
CA PHE A 170 3.00 1.35 -14.28
C PHE A 170 1.94 0.84 -13.31
N TYR A 171 2.08 -0.37 -12.76
CA TYR A 171 1.06 -0.98 -11.89
C TYR A 171 0.87 -0.20 -10.57
N ALA A 172 1.97 0.20 -9.92
CA ALA A 172 1.90 1.02 -8.70
C ALA A 172 1.26 2.39 -8.96
N PRO A 173 1.71 3.21 -9.94
CA PRO A 173 1.03 4.45 -10.30
C PRO A 173 -0.44 4.26 -10.62
N TYR A 174 -0.80 3.27 -11.45
CA TYR A 174 -2.18 3.00 -11.83
C TYR A 174 -3.07 2.76 -10.61
N ARG A 175 -2.68 1.83 -9.74
CA ARG A 175 -3.50 1.43 -8.58
C ARG A 175 -3.56 2.54 -7.53
N PHE A 176 -2.42 3.12 -7.16
CA PHE A 176 -2.38 4.12 -6.11
C PHE A 176 -2.99 5.45 -6.54
N ILE A 177 -2.76 5.93 -7.76
CA ILE A 177 -3.38 7.18 -8.22
C ILE A 177 -4.90 7.02 -8.35
N THR A 178 -5.37 5.86 -8.84
CA THR A 178 -6.81 5.57 -8.87
C THR A 178 -7.41 5.57 -7.47
N TYR A 179 -6.73 4.91 -6.52
CA TYR A 179 -7.11 4.91 -5.12
C TYR A 179 -7.16 6.34 -4.54
N LEU A 180 -6.10 7.13 -4.71
CA LEU A 180 -6.03 8.52 -4.21
C LEU A 180 -7.15 9.41 -4.79
N ARG A 181 -7.54 9.19 -6.05
CA ARG A 181 -8.65 9.93 -6.68
C ARG A 181 -10.02 9.55 -6.12
N GLN A 182 -10.20 8.28 -5.77
CA GLN A 182 -11.46 7.78 -5.23
C GLN A 182 -11.65 8.16 -3.77
N THR A 183 -10.57 8.13 -2.99
CA THR A 183 -10.64 8.28 -1.54
C THR A 183 -10.29 9.68 -1.05
N LYS A 184 -9.63 10.51 -1.89
CA LYS A 184 -9.18 11.88 -1.56
C LYS A 184 -8.58 12.00 -0.15
N PRO A 185 -7.55 11.20 0.19
CA PRO A 185 -7.05 11.16 1.54
C PRO A 185 -6.24 12.42 1.87
N GLY A 186 -6.07 12.70 3.17
CA GLY A 186 -5.31 13.85 3.66
C GLY A 186 -3.88 13.93 3.13
N GLU A 187 -3.28 15.12 3.23
CA GLU A 187 -1.99 15.43 2.59
C GLU A 187 -0.84 14.49 3.00
N GLU A 188 -0.83 14.04 4.26
CA GLU A 188 0.15 13.11 4.78
C GLU A 188 0.11 11.75 4.05
N ILE A 189 -1.08 11.15 3.95
CA ILE A 189 -1.30 9.87 3.26
C ILE A 189 -0.97 10.00 1.78
N ARG A 190 -1.34 11.14 1.17
CA ARG A 190 -1.02 11.42 -0.23
C ARG A 190 0.49 11.45 -0.47
N ARG A 191 1.24 12.17 0.37
CA ARG A 191 2.72 12.22 0.31
C ARG A 191 3.32 10.82 0.45
N ASP A 192 2.91 10.08 1.47
CA ASP A 192 3.45 8.76 1.77
C ASP A 192 3.16 7.76 0.65
N THR A 193 1.97 7.85 0.03
CA THR A 193 1.61 7.06 -1.16
C THR A 193 2.51 7.39 -2.35
N TYR A 194 2.82 8.67 -2.60
CA TYR A 194 3.76 9.04 -3.67
C TYR A 194 5.18 8.52 -3.42
N LEU A 195 5.65 8.48 -2.16
CA LEU A 195 6.94 7.86 -1.83
C LEU A 195 6.96 6.36 -2.15
N ILE A 196 5.85 5.64 -1.88
CA ILE A 196 5.70 4.23 -2.25
C ILE A 196 5.71 4.07 -3.78
N ILE A 197 4.98 4.90 -4.52
CA ILE A 197 4.97 4.87 -5.99
C ILE A 197 6.38 5.07 -6.55
N VAL A 198 7.09 6.09 -6.06
CA VAL A 198 8.47 6.40 -6.49
C VAL A 198 9.41 5.25 -6.14
N GLY A 199 9.29 4.67 -4.94
CA GLY A 199 10.10 3.54 -4.52
C GLY A 199 9.92 2.31 -5.42
N ILE A 200 8.67 1.90 -5.67
CA ILE A 200 8.37 0.70 -6.48
C ILE A 200 8.73 0.92 -7.95
N SER A 201 8.26 2.02 -8.55
CA SER A 201 8.48 2.30 -9.97
C SER A 201 9.96 2.59 -10.25
N GLY A 202 10.61 3.34 -9.34
CA GLY A 202 12.03 3.64 -9.41
C GLY A 202 12.88 2.38 -9.30
N PHE A 203 12.53 1.45 -8.40
CA PHE A 203 13.24 0.17 -8.28
C PHE A 203 13.19 -0.60 -9.61
N ALA A 204 12.01 -0.73 -10.22
CA ALA A 204 11.84 -1.42 -11.50
C ALA A 204 12.63 -0.76 -12.65
N VAL A 205 12.69 0.57 -12.68
CA VAL A 205 13.50 1.32 -13.66
C VAL A 205 14.99 1.10 -13.42
N CYS A 206 15.45 1.11 -12.16
CA CYS A 206 16.85 0.90 -11.81
C CYS A 206 17.30 -0.52 -12.17
N GLU A 207 16.51 -1.55 -11.85
CA GLU A 207 16.77 -2.93 -12.25
C GLU A 207 16.95 -3.04 -13.77
N LEU A 208 16.02 -2.49 -14.55
CA LEU A 208 16.14 -2.49 -16.01
C LEU A 208 17.42 -1.77 -16.49
N LEU A 209 17.73 -0.63 -15.88
CA LEU A 209 18.83 0.22 -16.29
C LEU A 209 20.20 -0.40 -15.94
N PHE A 210 20.41 -0.76 -14.68
CA PHE A 210 21.70 -1.18 -14.14
C PHE A 210 22.00 -2.67 -14.36
N GLU A 211 20.98 -3.54 -14.42
CA GLU A 211 21.21 -4.97 -14.63
C GLU A 211 21.16 -5.38 -16.10
N ILE A 212 20.38 -4.69 -16.94
CA ILE A 212 20.16 -5.08 -18.33
C ILE A 212 20.72 -4.04 -19.32
N LEU A 213 20.22 -2.80 -19.31
CA LEU A 213 20.52 -1.83 -20.37
C LEU A 213 21.99 -1.37 -20.36
N LEU A 214 22.52 -0.95 -19.21
CA LEU A 214 23.90 -0.46 -19.13
C LEU A 214 24.92 -1.56 -19.42
N PRO A 215 24.81 -2.79 -18.87
CA PRO A 215 25.71 -3.89 -19.21
C PRO A 215 25.64 -4.31 -20.68
N ALA A 216 24.45 -4.31 -21.31
CA ALA A 216 24.31 -4.60 -22.74
C ALA A 216 25.09 -3.61 -23.62
N ASN A 217 25.26 -2.37 -23.15
CA ASN A 217 26.05 -1.32 -23.80
C ASN A 217 27.52 -1.28 -23.33
N GLY A 218 27.98 -2.27 -22.55
CA GLY A 218 29.36 -2.35 -22.06
C GLY A 218 29.66 -1.49 -20.82
N ILE A 219 28.64 -0.90 -20.18
CA ILE A 219 28.76 -0.01 -19.02
C ILE A 219 28.45 -0.80 -17.74
N SER A 220 29.34 -1.72 -17.35
CA SER A 220 29.15 -2.59 -16.17
C SER A 220 29.61 -1.98 -14.83
N TRP A 221 30.44 -0.93 -14.87
CA TRP A 221 31.01 -0.29 -13.68
C TRP A 221 30.00 0.48 -12.81
N LEU A 222 28.81 0.78 -13.36
CA LEU A 222 27.71 1.44 -12.65
C LEU A 222 26.80 0.48 -11.87
N ARG A 223 26.98 -0.83 -12.01
CA ARG A 223 26.14 -1.83 -11.33
C ARG A 223 26.24 -1.74 -9.79
N PRO A 224 27.44 -1.63 -9.16
CA PRO A 224 27.53 -1.50 -7.70
C PRO A 224 26.85 -0.24 -7.11
N PRO A 225 27.03 0.99 -7.65
CA PRO A 225 26.27 2.14 -7.16
C PRO A 225 24.77 2.07 -7.49
N GLY A 226 24.38 1.38 -8.58
CA GLY A 226 22.99 1.09 -8.91
C GLY A 226 22.27 0.31 -7.80
N PHE A 227 22.90 -0.74 -7.26
CA PHE A 227 22.36 -1.49 -6.13
C PHE A 227 22.10 -0.63 -4.88
N ILE A 228 22.98 0.35 -4.60
CA ILE A 228 22.78 1.26 -3.45
C ILE A 228 21.53 2.12 -3.67
N LEU A 229 21.31 2.60 -4.90
CA LEU A 229 20.13 3.38 -5.27
C LEU A 229 18.85 2.54 -5.16
N GLU A 230 18.86 1.30 -5.64
CA GLU A 230 17.74 0.35 -5.49
C GLU A 230 17.37 0.14 -4.02
N MET A 231 18.37 -0.05 -3.16
CA MET A 231 18.14 -0.21 -1.73
C MET A 231 17.56 1.06 -1.10
N ALA A 232 18.02 2.24 -1.50
CA ALA A 232 17.43 3.50 -1.05
C ALA A 232 15.95 3.64 -1.49
N LEU A 233 15.59 3.19 -2.70
CA LEU A 233 14.22 3.19 -3.21
C LEU A 233 13.32 2.23 -2.43
N VAL A 234 13.82 1.04 -2.07
CA VAL A 234 13.10 0.12 -1.16
C VAL A 234 12.94 0.75 0.23
N GLY A 235 13.94 1.51 0.69
CA GLY A 235 13.86 2.34 1.88
C GLY A 235 12.73 3.38 1.84
N LEU A 236 12.45 3.99 0.67
CA LEU A 236 11.31 4.89 0.50
C LEU A 236 9.97 4.16 0.65
N ILE A 237 9.85 2.93 0.16
CA ILE A 237 8.65 2.10 0.37
C ILE A 237 8.45 1.86 1.87
N ALA A 238 9.50 1.46 2.57
CA ALA A 238 9.45 1.22 4.02
C ALA A 238 9.11 2.50 4.81
N PHE A 239 9.65 3.64 4.37
CA PHE A 239 9.36 4.94 4.96
C PHE A 239 7.91 5.37 4.73
N GLY A 240 7.39 5.25 3.50
CA GLY A 240 6.00 5.58 3.18
C GLY A 240 5.00 4.66 3.88
N VAL A 241 5.37 3.41 4.15
CA VAL A 241 4.53 2.49 4.92
C VAL A 241 4.58 2.77 6.43
N ARG A 242 5.60 3.48 6.94
CA ARG A 242 5.83 3.67 8.39
C ARG A 242 4.71 4.42 9.12
N GLY A 243 4.02 5.35 8.45
CA GLY A 243 3.03 6.24 9.08
C GLY A 243 1.85 5.47 9.70
N GLU A 244 1.38 5.91 10.87
CA GLU A 244 0.13 5.38 11.46
C GLU A 244 -1.08 5.70 10.55
N SER A 245 -1.01 6.80 9.80
CA SER A 245 -2.04 7.31 8.87
C SER A 245 -2.28 6.44 7.63
N TYR A 246 -1.31 5.65 7.14
CA TYR A 246 -1.54 4.83 5.93
C TYR A 246 -2.52 3.68 6.17
N LEU A 247 -2.76 3.31 7.44
CA LEU A 247 -3.57 2.15 7.84
C LEU A 247 -4.69 2.51 8.82
N GLN A 248 -4.84 3.78 9.16
CA GLN A 248 -5.97 4.30 9.94
C GLN A 248 -7.00 4.91 9.00
N GLU A 249 -8.13 4.20 8.92
CA GLU A 249 -9.46 4.75 8.70
C GLU A 249 -9.68 5.52 7.37
N LEU A 250 -9.83 4.75 6.30
CA LEU A 250 -10.71 5.17 5.22
C LEU A 250 -12.15 5.14 5.77
N ILE A 251 -12.71 6.30 6.11
CA ILE A 251 -14.15 6.46 6.22
C ILE A 251 -14.67 6.32 4.78
N ILE A 252 -14.96 5.09 4.35
CA ILE A 252 -15.57 4.88 3.03
C ILE A 252 -17.04 5.14 3.20
N PRO A 253 -17.58 6.17 2.54
CA PRO A 253 -19.00 6.42 2.62
C PRO A 253 -19.73 5.34 1.82
N GLU A 254 -20.39 4.44 2.55
CA GLU A 254 -21.26 3.42 1.97
C GLU A 254 -22.69 3.68 2.45
N ALA A 255 -23.63 3.75 1.51
CA ALA A 255 -25.04 3.86 1.84
C ALA A 255 -25.59 2.48 2.21
N GLU A 256 -26.46 2.41 3.21
CA GLU A 256 -27.16 1.17 3.58
C GLU A 256 -28.19 0.78 2.51
N ALA A 257 -28.92 1.78 1.98
CA ALA A 257 -29.81 1.75 0.82
C ALA A 257 -30.55 0.41 0.56
N HIS A 258 -31.23 -0.13 1.57
CA HIS A 258 -31.96 -1.40 1.47
C HIS A 258 -33.48 -1.26 1.46
N LEU A 259 -34.02 -0.05 1.73
CA LEU A 259 -35.47 0.18 1.79
C LEU A 259 -35.99 0.92 0.55
N LEU A 260 -37.07 0.40 -0.03
CA LEU A 260 -37.81 1.00 -1.15
C LEU A 260 -39.00 1.87 -0.68
N THR A 261 -39.19 1.99 0.62
CA THR A 261 -40.24 2.80 1.24
C THR A 261 -39.95 4.29 1.10
N LYS A 262 -40.94 5.14 1.43
CA LYS A 262 -40.68 6.57 1.57
C LYS A 262 -40.03 6.85 2.94
N PRO A 263 -39.06 7.76 3.02
CA PRO A 263 -38.46 8.16 4.29
C PRO A 263 -39.51 8.79 5.20
N THR A 264 -39.39 8.52 6.50
CA THR A 264 -40.27 9.06 7.54
C THR A 264 -39.91 10.51 7.86
N TYR A 265 -38.62 10.84 7.82
CA TYR A 265 -38.10 12.17 8.10
C TYR A 265 -37.59 12.83 6.81
N THR A 266 -37.73 14.15 6.72
CA THR A 266 -37.18 14.93 5.62
C THR A 266 -36.40 16.10 6.21
N LEU A 267 -35.11 16.16 5.92
CA LEU A 267 -34.21 17.25 6.30
C LEU A 267 -33.78 18.00 5.03
N ASP A 268 -33.67 19.31 5.15
CA ASP A 268 -33.08 20.14 4.09
C ASP A 268 -31.57 19.93 4.06
N ARG A 269 -31.00 19.96 2.86
CA ARG A 269 -29.56 19.75 2.67
C ARG A 269 -28.78 21.02 3.00
N GLY A 270 -27.55 20.84 3.49
CA GLY A 270 -26.66 21.95 3.84
C GLY A 270 -27.11 22.69 5.10
N ILE A 271 -27.89 22.05 5.96
CA ILE A 271 -28.36 22.62 7.23
C ILE A 271 -27.93 21.72 8.37
N THR A 272 -27.39 22.34 9.43
CA THR A 272 -27.12 21.67 10.70
C THR A 272 -28.35 21.72 11.61
N TYR A 273 -28.77 20.56 12.10
CA TYR A 273 -29.90 20.43 13.03
C TYR A 273 -29.41 20.05 14.43
N VAL A 274 -30.08 20.59 15.45
CA VAL A 274 -29.82 20.23 16.85
C VAL A 274 -31.06 19.55 17.41
N VAL A 275 -30.90 18.32 17.88
CA VAL A 275 -31.93 17.55 18.58
C VAL A 275 -31.64 17.62 20.07
N LEU A 276 -32.52 18.29 20.83
CA LEU A 276 -32.38 18.43 22.29
C LEU A 276 -33.05 17.25 22.99
N GLU A 277 -32.24 16.29 23.44
CA GLU A 277 -32.73 15.07 24.11
C GLU A 277 -31.76 14.56 25.17
N ARG A 278 -32.21 13.58 25.98
CA ARG A 278 -31.38 12.95 27.03
C ARG A 278 -30.55 11.77 26.55
N ASP A 279 -31.12 10.92 25.70
CA ASP A 279 -30.55 9.59 25.38
C ASP A 279 -30.19 9.41 23.88
N ALA A 280 -30.14 10.49 23.09
CA ALA A 280 -29.82 10.51 21.65
C ALA A 280 -30.73 9.67 20.72
N GLY A 281 -31.78 9.03 21.24
CA GLY A 281 -32.58 8.06 20.50
C GLY A 281 -33.30 8.64 19.28
N GLN A 282 -33.84 9.86 19.37
CA GLN A 282 -34.52 10.49 18.24
C GLN A 282 -33.52 10.84 17.12
N ALA A 283 -32.36 11.37 17.47
CA ALA A 283 -31.31 11.68 16.49
C ALA A 283 -30.83 10.43 15.74
N PHE A 284 -30.69 9.30 16.45
CA PHE A 284 -30.33 8.03 15.82
C PHE A 284 -31.43 7.48 14.91
N GLU A 285 -32.72 7.59 15.27
CA GLU A 285 -33.82 7.16 14.39
C GLU A 285 -33.92 8.01 13.12
N ILE A 286 -33.72 9.34 13.23
CA ILE A 286 -33.65 10.23 12.07
C ILE A 286 -32.47 9.83 11.16
N PHE A 287 -31.30 9.63 11.75
CA PHE A 287 -30.09 9.25 11.01
C PHE A 287 -30.27 7.90 10.29
N LYS A 288 -30.80 6.90 11.00
CA LYS A 288 -31.12 5.56 10.45
C LYS A 288 -32.06 5.65 9.27
N ASP A 289 -33.16 6.40 9.39
CA ASP A 289 -34.12 6.58 8.29
C ASP A 289 -33.42 7.16 7.04
N LEU A 290 -32.52 8.13 7.19
CA LEU A 290 -31.80 8.73 6.06
C LEU A 290 -30.82 7.75 5.39
N VAL A 291 -29.99 7.04 6.16
CA VAL A 291 -28.98 6.12 5.60
C VAL A 291 -29.60 4.90 4.93
N THR A 292 -30.73 4.42 5.46
CA THR A 292 -31.48 3.29 4.88
C THR A 292 -32.23 3.66 3.60
N HIS A 293 -32.49 4.95 3.37
CA HIS A 293 -33.07 5.50 2.14
C HIS A 293 -32.02 6.14 1.20
N GLY A 294 -30.75 5.74 1.33
CA GLY A 294 -29.71 6.00 0.33
C GLY A 294 -28.84 7.22 0.58
N ALA A 295 -28.93 7.87 1.75
CA ALA A 295 -27.88 8.78 2.19
C ALA A 295 -26.63 7.99 2.62
N GLN A 296 -25.45 8.55 2.39
CA GLN A 296 -24.22 8.02 2.95
C GLN A 296 -24.03 8.63 4.34
N GLY A 297 -23.93 7.79 5.38
CA GLY A 297 -23.93 8.24 6.76
C GLY A 297 -22.56 8.18 7.43
N LEU A 298 -22.27 9.13 8.32
CA LEU A 298 -21.21 9.05 9.32
C LEU A 298 -21.81 9.26 10.70
N CYS A 299 -21.58 8.31 11.61
CA CYS A 299 -21.97 8.45 13.01
C CYS A 299 -20.73 8.68 13.87
N ILE A 300 -20.71 9.75 14.65
CA ILE A 300 -19.72 10.02 15.69
C ILE A 300 -20.46 9.95 17.02
N THR A 301 -20.03 9.09 17.94
CA THR A 301 -20.76 8.81 19.18
C THR A 301 -19.81 8.49 20.33
N ARG A 302 -20.23 8.72 21.57
CA ARG A 302 -19.50 8.27 22.78
C ARG A 302 -19.77 6.81 23.12
N ARG A 303 -20.73 6.19 22.45
CA ARG A 303 -21.10 4.79 22.66
C ARG A 303 -20.16 3.90 21.85
N ALA A 304 -19.92 2.67 22.33
CA ALA A 304 -19.07 1.73 21.60
C ALA A 304 -19.66 1.42 20.21
N PRO A 305 -18.88 1.50 19.11
CA PRO A 305 -19.38 1.36 17.74
C PRO A 305 -20.20 0.09 17.52
N LYS A 306 -19.73 -1.06 18.04
CA LYS A 306 -20.42 -2.34 17.90
C LYS A 306 -21.82 -2.35 18.54
N ALA A 307 -21.99 -1.63 19.65
CA ALA A 307 -23.28 -1.56 20.32
C ALA A 307 -24.28 -0.73 19.50
N VAL A 308 -23.82 0.41 18.97
CA VAL A 308 -24.64 1.30 18.13
C VAL A 308 -25.01 0.62 16.82
N MET A 309 -24.05 -0.02 16.15
CA MET A 309 -24.30 -0.75 14.91
C MET A 309 -25.34 -1.87 15.10
N ALA A 310 -25.25 -2.62 16.20
CA ALA A 310 -26.20 -3.69 16.51
C ALA A 310 -27.60 -3.13 16.87
N GLU A 311 -27.68 -2.05 17.63
CA GLU A 311 -28.95 -1.43 18.05
C GLU A 311 -29.73 -0.85 16.87
N TYR A 312 -29.05 -0.14 15.97
CA TYR A 312 -29.69 0.54 14.84
C TYR A 312 -29.63 -0.23 13.53
N SER A 313 -29.06 -1.44 13.54
CA SER A 313 -28.90 -2.29 12.34
C SER A 313 -28.12 -1.59 11.22
N LEU A 314 -27.00 -0.97 11.59
CA LEU A 314 -26.09 -0.30 10.66
C LEU A 314 -24.97 -1.28 10.27
N GLU A 315 -24.99 -1.78 9.04
CA GLU A 315 -24.03 -2.78 8.56
C GLU A 315 -22.84 -2.14 7.84
N ARG A 316 -23.08 -1.06 7.10
CA ARG A 316 -22.13 -0.41 6.19
C ARG A 316 -21.73 0.99 6.65
N THR A 317 -22.58 1.63 7.46
CA THR A 317 -22.38 2.99 7.93
C THR A 317 -21.17 3.07 8.86
N PRO A 318 -20.16 3.92 8.58
CA PRO A 318 -19.05 4.16 9.49
C PRO A 318 -19.52 4.77 10.81
N VAL A 319 -19.11 4.15 11.92
CA VAL A 319 -19.35 4.63 13.29
C VAL A 319 -18.01 4.89 13.97
N LEU A 320 -17.72 6.16 14.28
CA LEU A 320 -16.55 6.64 15.00
C LEU A 320 -16.88 6.81 16.49
N TRP A 321 -16.00 6.27 17.33
CA TRP A 321 -16.07 6.35 18.77
C TRP A 321 -15.30 7.57 19.27
N LEU A 322 -16.00 8.54 19.80
CA LEU A 322 -15.44 9.70 20.46
C LEU A 322 -14.88 9.31 21.83
N SER A 323 -13.58 9.03 21.91
CA SER A 323 -12.93 8.46 23.09
C SER A 323 -11.51 8.99 23.30
N ARG A 324 -11.13 9.20 24.57
CA ARG A 324 -9.73 9.51 24.94
C ARG A 324 -8.78 8.33 24.72
N VAL A 325 -9.32 7.12 24.76
CA VAL A 325 -8.58 5.87 24.65
C VAL A 325 -8.70 5.41 23.20
N ALA A 326 -7.97 6.09 22.31
CA ALA A 326 -7.91 5.79 20.87
C ALA A 326 -7.05 4.53 20.59
N THR A 327 -7.44 3.40 21.19
CA THR A 327 -6.83 2.08 20.95
C THR A 327 -7.68 1.20 20.05
N GLU A 328 -8.92 1.61 19.73
CA GLU A 328 -9.82 0.89 18.83
C GLU A 328 -9.80 1.47 17.41
N LYS A 329 -10.11 0.62 16.43
CA LYS A 329 -9.99 0.85 14.98
C LYS A 329 -10.89 1.98 14.40
N ASN A 330 -11.86 2.45 15.17
CA ASN A 330 -12.79 3.50 14.76
C ASN A 330 -12.88 4.52 15.88
N ALA A 331 -11.76 5.00 16.43
CA ALA A 331 -11.77 5.84 17.62
C ALA A 331 -11.12 7.19 17.34
N ILE A 332 -11.89 8.25 17.57
CA ILE A 332 -11.46 9.62 17.37
C ILE A 332 -11.29 10.31 18.72
N ARG A 333 -10.17 11.01 18.89
CA ARG A 333 -9.92 11.77 20.12
C ARG A 333 -10.77 13.04 20.12
N PRO A 334 -11.41 13.39 21.25
CA PRO A 334 -12.21 14.61 21.35
C PRO A 334 -11.39 15.90 21.32
N SER A 335 -10.07 15.82 21.55
CA SER A 335 -9.17 16.97 21.56
C SER A 335 -7.90 16.67 20.77
N PRO A 336 -7.42 17.60 19.94
CA PRO A 336 -8.03 18.91 19.69
C PRO A 336 -9.26 18.80 18.75
N PRO A 337 -10.21 19.76 18.74
CA PRO A 337 -11.51 19.63 18.07
C PRO A 337 -11.40 19.45 16.55
N GLU A 338 -10.30 19.90 15.96
CA GLU A 338 -9.97 19.78 14.53
C GLU A 338 -9.89 18.33 14.08
N ASN A 339 -9.58 17.37 14.97
CA ASN A 339 -9.63 15.95 14.63
C ASN A 339 -11.03 15.56 14.13
N VAL A 340 -12.06 15.98 14.87
CA VAL A 340 -13.46 15.67 14.53
C VAL A 340 -13.87 16.41 13.27
N ALA A 341 -13.45 17.67 13.10
CA ALA A 341 -13.74 18.41 11.88
C ALA A 341 -13.12 17.77 10.65
N MET A 342 -11.84 17.44 10.67
CA MET A 342 -11.16 16.78 9.56
C MET A 342 -11.85 15.47 9.17
N ALA A 343 -12.32 14.68 10.16
CA ALA A 343 -13.06 13.46 9.88
C ALA A 343 -14.41 13.73 9.20
N ILE A 344 -15.13 14.77 9.63
CA ILE A 344 -16.40 15.19 9.05
C ILE A 344 -16.21 15.77 7.63
N GLU A 345 -15.27 16.69 7.46
CA GLU A 345 -14.93 17.32 6.17
C GLU A 345 -14.51 16.26 5.15
N HIS A 346 -13.58 15.39 5.52
CA HIS A 346 -13.12 14.30 4.65
C HIS A 346 -14.28 13.39 4.23
N PHE A 347 -15.17 13.06 5.16
CA PHE A 347 -16.36 12.29 4.86
C PHE A 347 -17.28 13.01 3.89
N ILE A 348 -17.58 14.30 4.11
CA ILE A 348 -18.44 15.10 3.24
C ILE A 348 -17.86 15.17 1.82
N GLU A 349 -16.55 15.39 1.68
CA GLU A 349 -15.86 15.48 0.37
C GLU A 349 -15.83 14.17 -0.42
N ALA A 350 -15.83 13.04 0.28
CA ALA A 350 -15.81 11.70 -0.29
C ALA A 350 -17.21 11.15 -0.59
N SER A 351 -18.27 11.76 -0.04
CA SER A 351 -19.63 11.22 -0.04
C SER A 351 -20.55 11.82 -1.10
N GLU A 352 -21.43 10.98 -1.65
CA GLU A 352 -22.64 11.39 -2.34
C GLU A 352 -23.82 11.45 -1.36
N ARG A 353 -24.40 12.65 -1.19
CA ARG A 353 -25.52 12.92 -0.24
C ARG A 353 -25.14 12.55 1.22
N PRO A 354 -24.09 13.17 1.78
CA PRO A 354 -23.67 12.89 3.15
C PRO A 354 -24.74 13.27 4.17
N VAL A 355 -24.85 12.46 5.21
CA VAL A 355 -25.51 12.80 6.47
C VAL A 355 -24.56 12.47 7.61
N VAL A 356 -24.39 13.40 8.55
CA VAL A 356 -23.48 13.22 9.70
C VAL A 356 -24.31 13.34 10.97
N LEU A 357 -24.20 12.32 11.83
CA LEU A 357 -24.74 12.34 13.18
C LEU A 357 -23.60 12.52 14.17
N MET A 358 -23.68 13.56 14.99
CA MET A 358 -22.73 13.79 16.09
C MET A 358 -23.43 13.71 17.45
N ASP A 359 -23.19 12.60 18.14
CA ASP A 359 -23.59 12.33 19.52
C ASP A 359 -22.38 12.54 20.46
N GLY A 360 -22.50 13.48 21.39
CA GLY A 360 -21.43 13.86 22.33
C GLY A 360 -20.83 15.25 22.12
N PHE A 361 -21.60 16.21 21.59
CA PHE A 361 -21.19 17.62 21.52
C PHE A 361 -20.72 18.16 22.88
N GLU A 362 -21.42 17.84 23.96
CA GLU A 362 -21.05 18.21 25.32
C GLU A 362 -19.73 17.60 25.77
N TYR A 363 -19.39 16.42 25.23
CA TYR A 363 -18.12 15.78 25.51
C TYR A 363 -16.98 16.48 24.78
N LEU A 364 -17.19 16.92 23.53
CA LEU A 364 -16.26 17.81 22.83
C LEU A 364 -16.04 19.11 23.61
N VAL A 365 -17.11 19.75 24.06
CA VAL A 365 -17.03 20.99 24.84
C VAL A 365 -16.34 20.76 26.19
N SER A 366 -16.50 19.61 26.83
CA SER A 366 -15.80 19.34 28.11
C SER A 366 -14.30 19.05 27.97
N HIS A 367 -13.84 18.66 26.78
CA HIS A 367 -12.43 18.36 26.49
C HIS A 367 -11.69 19.50 25.80
N ASN A 368 -12.42 20.52 25.36
CA ASN A 368 -11.91 21.73 24.71
C ASN A 368 -12.58 22.95 25.38
N ASP A 369 -12.49 24.13 24.80
CA ASP A 369 -13.33 25.26 25.20
C ASP A 369 -14.54 25.40 24.27
N PHE A 370 -15.62 25.98 24.78
CA PHE A 370 -16.87 26.14 24.02
C PHE A 370 -16.66 27.00 22.76
N GLY A 371 -15.79 28.01 22.81
CA GLY A 371 -15.52 28.90 21.68
C GLY A 371 -14.92 28.13 20.50
N SER A 372 -13.91 27.31 20.76
CA SER A 372 -13.26 26.46 19.75
C SER A 372 -14.22 25.45 19.12
N VAL A 373 -15.08 24.81 19.92
CA VAL A 373 -16.07 23.85 19.39
C VAL A 373 -17.18 24.56 18.62
N LEU A 374 -17.59 25.76 19.05
CA LEU A 374 -18.58 26.55 18.32
C LEU A 374 -18.05 27.04 16.97
N ALA A 375 -16.79 27.49 16.93
CA ALA A 375 -16.12 27.86 15.68
C ALA A 375 -16.10 26.65 14.72
N LEU A 376 -15.77 25.46 15.23
CA LEU A 376 -15.80 24.22 14.47
C LEU A 376 -17.16 23.96 13.78
N VAL A 377 -18.26 24.06 14.55
CA VAL A 377 -19.61 23.82 14.02
C VAL A 377 -20.00 24.90 13.01
N HIS A 378 -19.50 26.12 13.19
CA HIS A 378 -19.72 27.20 12.24
C HIS A 378 -19.00 26.92 10.91
N ASP A 379 -17.71 26.57 10.98
CA ASP A 379 -16.89 26.25 9.82
C ASP A 379 -17.44 25.04 9.04
N LEU A 380 -17.97 24.03 9.73
CA LEU A 380 -18.62 22.87 9.09
C LEU A 380 -19.96 23.18 8.42
N ASN A 381 -20.58 24.31 8.75
CA ASN A 381 -21.87 24.73 8.21
C ASN A 381 -21.72 25.75 7.05
N GLU A 382 -20.53 26.32 6.85
CA GLU A 382 -20.16 27.11 5.67
C GLU A 382 -19.72 26.22 4.50
#